data_AF-A0A2N8U5K9-F1
#
_entry.id   AF-A0A2N8U5K9-F1
#
_cell.length_a   1.000
_cell.length_b   1.000
_cell.length_c   1.000
_cell.angle_alpha   90.00
_cell.angle_beta   90.00
_cell.angle_gamma   90.00
#
_symmetry.space_group_name_H-M   'P 1'
#
loop_
_entity.id
_entity.type
_entity.pdbx_description
1 polymer ?
#
loop_
_entity_poly.entity_id
_entity_poly.type
_entity_poly.pdbx_seq_one_letter_code
_entity_poly.pdbx_strand_id
1 'polypeptide(L)'
;MPPKSKAMALAVESFSSTTLRRSSRRSVSASVPSPRAASTSSSVAESPSKLKRSRVKAEPDEVAPSSPNTLASTSRRPRPKVKSEDGIQPVKSEDAEESSPGTNPVVPKKRRTKKEAQNEDEIFPPRPSPLQPLSNGTYHSHKDRRGSGLFIGAHISSAGGVENAPINALRIGGNAFSCFVRPKMQWASNPIPESSAESFKHHVVQHGYMPLVSGIKKEATDTSPSSNDYGYVVPHGCYLVNLANPDEAKREKSFEAFIDDLQRCEQLGIRLFNFHPGSMTAASASGEDPPDVGPLTEVRAAKADACALVASYINRAHALTSSVVILIENMAGSKNDTILGSSLRDLAAMISGVTDKSRVGVCIDTCHAFAAGYDLTSPTSYTAFTSLIDQTVGWQTVRAFHLNDSKFPLGCKRDRHANIGRGHIGLGGFWSIVNDDRWSGIPLILETPALGNASAAYPAKEGTKKMHEVWSYQIQALYALMGTRWGEWKVAEEWLRKADEVVEEAERLHAAKKGAKGASKKPTAKAKKKKEDSEEGEDDSELSDGE
;
A
#
# COMPACT_ATOMS: atom_id res chain seq x y z
N MET A 1 -68.78 -6.96 12.80
CA MET A 1 -68.52 -7.83 13.97
C MET A 1 -67.10 -8.39 13.88
N PRO A 2 -66.47 -8.77 15.00
CA PRO A 2 -65.07 -9.25 15.12
C PRO A 2 -65.04 -10.81 15.19
N PRO A 3 -64.00 -11.53 15.71
CA PRO A 3 -62.67 -11.16 16.22
C PRO A 3 -61.50 -11.96 15.57
N LYS A 4 -60.19 -11.79 15.81
CA LYS A 4 -59.33 -11.27 16.92
C LYS A 4 -59.21 -12.16 18.18
N SER A 5 -58.28 -13.13 18.18
CA SER A 5 -57.76 -13.75 19.41
C SER A 5 -56.52 -13.00 19.93
N LYS A 6 -56.37 -12.90 21.27
CA LYS A 6 -55.29 -12.16 21.95
C LYS A 6 -55.15 -12.66 23.41
N ALA A 7 -54.06 -13.33 23.74
CA ALA A 7 -53.61 -13.69 25.10
C ALA A 7 -52.21 -14.31 25.03
N MET A 8 -51.31 -14.25 26.02
CA MET A 8 -51.09 -13.38 27.19
C MET A 8 -49.55 -13.47 27.49
N ALA A 9 -48.84 -12.49 28.04
CA ALA A 9 -48.78 -12.07 29.45
C ALA A 9 -48.63 -13.26 30.45
N LEU A 10 -47.81 -13.25 31.49
CA LEU A 10 -46.83 -12.27 32.01
C LEU A 10 -45.87 -13.00 32.97
N ALA A 11 -44.62 -12.56 33.11
CA ALA A 11 -43.76 -12.90 34.25
C ALA A 11 -42.69 -11.80 34.43
N VAL A 12 -42.57 -11.25 35.64
CA VAL A 12 -41.60 -10.19 35.98
C VAL A 12 -41.10 -10.40 37.41
N GLU A 13 -39.85 -10.82 37.55
CA GLU A 13 -38.99 -10.65 38.74
C GLU A 13 -37.59 -10.34 38.18
N SER A 14 -37.08 -9.12 38.20
CA SER A 14 -36.59 -8.33 39.35
C SER A 14 -35.46 -9.02 40.13
N PHE A 15 -34.22 -8.59 39.93
CA PHE A 15 -33.29 -8.34 41.04
C PHE A 15 -32.25 -7.25 40.69
N SER A 16 -31.56 -6.76 41.72
CA SER A 16 -30.90 -5.46 41.76
C SER A 16 -29.45 -5.44 41.25
N SER A 17 -29.06 -4.24 40.80
CA SER A 17 -27.69 -3.70 40.71
C SER A 17 -26.64 -4.30 41.66
N THR A 18 -25.41 -4.48 41.16
CA THR A 18 -24.21 -4.23 41.97
C THR A 18 -23.04 -3.72 41.11
N THR A 19 -22.28 -2.75 41.63
CA THR A 19 -21.18 -2.08 40.92
C THR A 19 -19.81 -2.48 41.49
N LEU A 20 -18.94 -3.10 40.68
CA LEU A 20 -17.51 -3.29 40.94
C LEU A 20 -16.75 -3.07 39.61
N ARG A 21 -15.91 -2.05 39.38
CA ARG A 21 -14.95 -1.27 40.20
C ARG A 21 -13.59 -1.94 40.44
N ARG A 22 -12.80 -2.01 39.35
CA ARG A 22 -11.33 -1.83 39.24
C ARG A 22 -10.48 -2.03 40.52
N SER A 23 -9.70 -3.12 40.53
CA SER A 23 -8.47 -3.30 41.33
C SER A 23 -7.44 -3.95 40.40
N SER A 24 -6.30 -3.35 40.04
CA SER A 24 -5.14 -2.86 40.83
C SER A 24 -4.12 -3.97 41.13
N ARG A 25 -2.83 -3.63 40.95
CA ARG A 25 -1.69 -4.55 41.06
C ARG A 25 -1.45 -4.98 42.50
N ARG A 26 -1.01 -6.23 42.71
CA ARG A 26 0.05 -6.50 43.68
C ARG A 26 0.92 -7.70 43.28
N SER A 27 2.21 -7.58 43.59
CA SER A 27 3.25 -8.60 43.39
C SER A 27 3.28 -9.62 44.52
N VAL A 28 3.74 -10.84 44.21
CA VAL A 28 4.31 -11.80 45.16
C VAL A 28 5.55 -12.44 44.55
N SER A 29 6.54 -12.75 45.38
CA SER A 29 7.89 -13.16 44.98
C SER A 29 8.40 -14.33 45.83
N ALA A 30 8.72 -15.44 45.17
CA ALA A 30 9.42 -16.62 45.72
C ALA A 30 9.98 -17.41 44.51
N SER A 31 11.29 -17.34 44.20
CA SER A 31 12.42 -18.04 44.85
C SER A 31 12.60 -19.49 44.36
N VAL A 32 13.65 -19.71 43.57
CA VAL A 32 14.07 -21.00 43.00
C VAL A 32 14.79 -21.87 44.04
N PRO A 33 14.68 -23.20 43.94
CA PRO A 33 15.87 -24.03 44.08
C PRO A 33 16.01 -25.09 42.96
N SER A 34 17.22 -25.21 42.40
CA SER A 34 17.63 -26.39 41.64
C SER A 34 18.13 -27.49 42.57
N PRO A 35 18.12 -28.76 42.11
CA PRO A 35 19.24 -29.65 42.39
C PRO A 35 19.97 -30.12 41.11
N ARG A 36 21.04 -30.89 41.31
CA ARG A 36 22.11 -31.16 40.33
C ARG A 36 22.03 -32.59 39.77
N ALA A 37 22.77 -32.82 38.69
CA ALA A 37 22.85 -34.08 37.94
C ALA A 37 23.31 -35.33 38.74
N ALA A 38 22.98 -36.51 38.19
CA ALA A 38 23.66 -37.79 38.41
C ALA A 38 23.71 -38.57 37.08
N SER A 39 24.61 -39.55 36.93
CA SER A 39 24.97 -40.15 35.63
C SER A 39 25.30 -41.65 35.69
N THR A 40 24.70 -42.44 34.79
CA THR A 40 25.12 -43.80 34.36
C THR A 40 24.56 -44.03 32.95
N SER A 41 25.23 -44.49 31.88
CA SER A 41 26.40 -45.37 31.63
C SER A 41 26.05 -46.84 31.31
N SER A 42 25.97 -47.19 30.03
CA SER A 42 26.26 -48.54 29.47
C SER A 42 26.57 -48.45 27.97
N SER A 43 27.33 -49.41 27.41
CA SER A 43 27.94 -49.29 26.07
C SER A 43 28.27 -50.63 25.40
N VAL A 44 27.92 -50.77 24.11
CA VAL A 44 28.40 -51.78 23.12
C VAL A 44 28.22 -51.09 21.73
N ALA A 45 29.16 -50.93 20.78
CA ALA A 45 30.08 -51.86 20.07
C ALA A 45 29.33 -52.89 19.19
N GLU A 46 29.71 -53.31 17.96
CA GLU A 46 30.83 -53.09 16.98
C GLU A 46 30.34 -53.67 15.61
N SER A 47 30.83 -53.41 14.38
CA SER A 47 31.62 -52.32 13.75
C SER A 47 31.62 -52.46 12.18
N PRO A 48 32.10 -51.48 11.38
CA PRO A 48 31.79 -51.39 9.93
C PRO A 48 32.80 -52.05 8.94
N SER A 49 32.32 -52.35 7.72
CA SER A 49 33.09 -52.73 6.51
C SER A 49 33.21 -51.54 5.52
N LYS A 50 34.38 -51.14 4.97
CA LYS A 50 35.29 -51.77 3.96
C LYS A 50 34.64 -51.94 2.57
N LEU A 51 35.26 -51.69 1.39
CA LEU A 51 36.51 -51.01 0.89
C LEU A 51 36.39 -50.99 -0.68
N LYS A 52 36.88 -50.07 -1.54
CA LYS A 52 38.11 -49.22 -1.71
C LYS A 52 37.70 -47.89 -2.41
N ARG A 53 38.39 -46.74 -2.49
CA ARG A 53 39.79 -46.25 -2.23
C ARG A 53 40.80 -46.24 -3.41
N SER A 54 40.89 -45.13 -4.17
CA SER A 54 42.07 -44.69 -4.97
C SER A 54 42.10 -43.16 -5.20
N ARG A 55 43.22 -42.44 -5.49
CA ARG A 55 44.60 -42.42 -4.91
C ARG A 55 45.41 -41.19 -5.43
N VAL A 56 45.67 -40.17 -4.57
CA VAL A 56 46.94 -39.39 -4.34
C VAL A 56 47.66 -38.65 -5.52
N LYS A 57 48.22 -37.42 -5.43
CA LYS A 57 48.30 -36.35 -4.37
C LYS A 57 47.53 -35.05 -4.81
N ALA A 58 48.04 -33.85 -5.15
CA ALA A 58 49.39 -33.27 -5.33
C ALA A 58 49.47 -31.74 -4.98
N GLU A 59 50.65 -31.26 -4.52
CA GLU A 59 51.04 -29.85 -4.22
C GLU A 59 52.58 -29.78 -4.16
N PRO A 60 53.26 -28.60 -4.12
CA PRO A 60 52.78 -27.21 -4.29
C PRO A 60 53.62 -26.39 -5.32
N ASP A 61 53.35 -25.09 -5.48
CA ASP A 61 54.30 -23.96 -5.27
C ASP A 61 53.84 -22.63 -5.93
N GLU A 62 54.39 -21.51 -5.44
CA GLU A 62 54.15 -20.15 -5.97
C GLU A 62 55.05 -19.80 -7.16
N VAL A 63 54.70 -18.72 -7.89
CA VAL A 63 55.57 -17.64 -8.47
C VAL A 63 54.93 -17.03 -9.73
N ALA A 64 55.10 -15.73 -9.91
CA ALA A 64 54.70 -14.93 -11.08
C ALA A 64 55.90 -14.06 -11.53
N PRO A 65 55.80 -13.16 -12.55
CA PRO A 65 54.90 -13.08 -13.70
C PRO A 65 55.66 -13.02 -15.05
N SER A 66 54.99 -13.17 -16.20
CA SER A 66 55.53 -12.67 -17.49
C SER A 66 54.52 -12.44 -18.62
N SER A 67 54.91 -11.55 -19.54
CA SER A 67 54.38 -11.22 -20.88
C SER A 67 55.63 -10.90 -21.74
N PRO A 68 55.61 -10.60 -23.08
CA PRO A 68 54.47 -10.26 -23.96
C PRO A 68 54.56 -10.80 -25.43
N ASN A 69 53.66 -10.28 -26.31
CA ASN A 69 53.72 -10.27 -27.80
C ASN A 69 53.58 -11.64 -28.53
N THR A 70 53.11 -11.75 -29.78
CA THR A 70 52.93 -10.83 -30.94
C THR A 70 51.48 -10.87 -31.50
N LEU A 71 50.87 -9.79 -32.03
CA LEU A 71 51.05 -9.14 -33.35
C LEU A 71 50.99 -10.12 -34.55
N ALA A 72 50.25 -9.88 -35.65
CA ALA A 72 49.22 -8.89 -36.02
C ALA A 72 48.38 -9.47 -37.20
N SER A 73 47.45 -8.84 -37.94
CA SER A 73 46.97 -7.45 -38.19
C SER A 73 45.50 -7.53 -38.74
N THR A 74 44.77 -6.61 -39.40
CA THR A 74 45.03 -5.43 -40.28
C THR A 74 43.89 -4.38 -40.25
N SER A 75 44.12 -3.23 -40.91
CA SER A 75 43.21 -2.42 -41.79
C SER A 75 41.73 -2.08 -41.41
N ARG A 76 41.20 -0.85 -41.58
CA ARG A 76 41.73 0.55 -41.48
C ARG A 76 40.59 1.60 -41.63
N ARG A 77 40.40 2.51 -40.64
CA ARG A 77 39.87 3.91 -40.78
C ARG A 77 38.43 4.13 -41.33
N PRO A 78 37.88 5.38 -41.35
CA PRO A 78 38.21 6.60 -40.58
C PRO A 78 37.00 7.25 -39.85
N ARG A 79 37.26 8.24 -38.97
CA ARG A 79 36.25 9.22 -38.48
C ARG A 79 36.15 10.44 -39.42
N PRO A 80 34.97 11.10 -39.56
CA PRO A 80 34.85 12.47 -40.07
C PRO A 80 35.18 13.55 -39.01
N LYS A 81 35.17 14.83 -39.41
CA LYS A 81 35.61 16.00 -38.61
C LYS A 81 34.49 17.06 -38.45
N VAL A 82 34.67 17.96 -37.48
CA VAL A 82 33.98 19.26 -37.36
C VAL A 82 34.78 20.33 -38.13
N LYS A 83 34.11 21.38 -38.65
CA LYS A 83 34.76 22.64 -39.07
C LYS A 83 33.80 23.86 -39.00
N SER A 84 34.42 25.04 -38.99
CA SER A 84 33.90 26.43 -38.90
C SER A 84 33.34 26.97 -40.24
N GLU A 85 32.94 28.24 -40.45
CA GLU A 85 32.97 29.57 -39.74
C GLU A 85 31.78 30.41 -40.33
N ASP A 86 31.35 31.62 -39.92
CA ASP A 86 31.86 32.71 -39.03
C ASP A 86 30.63 33.32 -38.24
N GLY A 87 30.39 34.60 -37.89
CA GLY A 87 31.12 35.88 -38.09
C GLY A 87 30.37 37.17 -37.67
N ILE A 88 31.06 38.32 -37.85
CA ILE A 88 30.65 39.74 -37.68
C ILE A 88 30.28 40.23 -36.25
N GLN A 89 31.02 41.25 -35.78
CA GLN A 89 30.70 42.15 -34.65
C GLN A 89 30.48 43.60 -35.17
N PRO A 90 29.97 44.57 -34.38
CA PRO A 90 30.87 45.38 -33.50
C PRO A 90 30.22 45.91 -32.18
N VAL A 91 30.84 46.73 -31.31
CA VAL A 91 32.13 46.79 -30.56
C VAL A 91 31.95 47.87 -29.45
N LYS A 92 32.80 47.88 -28.39
CA LYS A 92 33.01 48.90 -27.31
C LYS A 92 32.27 48.66 -25.97
N SER A 93 32.89 48.94 -24.81
CA SER A 93 34.30 49.34 -24.51
C SER A 93 34.74 48.88 -23.10
N GLU A 94 36.05 48.95 -22.83
CA GLU A 94 36.68 48.55 -21.57
C GLU A 94 36.38 49.47 -20.36
N ASP A 95 36.58 48.96 -19.15
CA ASP A 95 37.67 49.39 -18.26
C ASP A 95 37.88 48.37 -17.10
N ALA A 96 38.98 48.47 -16.35
CA ALA A 96 39.42 47.48 -15.36
C ALA A 96 39.90 48.12 -14.05
N GLU A 97 39.91 47.36 -12.94
CA GLU A 97 41.00 47.35 -11.93
C GLU A 97 40.81 46.23 -10.86
N GLU A 98 41.85 45.97 -10.06
CA GLU A 98 41.91 44.92 -9.04
C GLU A 98 41.51 45.42 -7.63
N SER A 99 40.99 44.52 -6.78
CA SER A 99 41.39 44.38 -5.35
C SER A 99 40.58 43.30 -4.61
N SER A 100 40.99 42.98 -3.38
CA SER A 100 40.43 41.93 -2.51
C SER A 100 40.57 42.36 -1.03
N PRO A 101 40.13 41.55 -0.03
CA PRO A 101 38.86 40.84 0.13
C PRO A 101 38.14 41.20 1.47
N GLY A 102 36.82 41.02 1.60
CA GLY A 102 36.20 41.09 2.94
C GLY A 102 34.67 41.04 3.07
N THR A 103 34.22 40.34 4.12
CA THR A 103 32.93 40.46 4.86
C THR A 103 31.58 40.43 4.12
N ASN A 104 30.73 39.47 4.51
CA ASN A 104 29.31 39.39 4.13
C ASN A 104 28.45 40.50 4.73
N PRO A 105 27.43 40.99 3.99
CA PRO A 105 26.15 41.41 4.56
C PRO A 105 25.04 40.37 4.30
N VAL A 106 24.08 40.28 5.23
CA VAL A 106 22.95 39.31 5.17
C VAL A 106 21.94 39.69 4.08
N VAL A 107 21.64 38.76 3.17
CA VAL A 107 20.57 38.92 2.17
C VAL A 107 19.21 38.56 2.80
N PRO A 108 18.17 39.42 2.70
CA PRO A 108 16.88 39.19 3.35
C PRO A 108 16.06 38.07 2.68
N LYS A 109 15.18 37.44 3.46
CA LYS A 109 14.29 36.34 3.03
C LYS A 109 13.50 36.72 1.76
N LYS A 110 13.60 35.91 0.70
CA LYS A 110 12.75 36.07 -0.49
C LYS A 110 11.27 35.93 -0.11
N ARG A 111 10.51 36.97 -0.42
CA ARG A 111 9.05 37.05 -0.29
C ARG A 111 8.39 36.03 -1.24
N ARG A 112 7.49 35.17 -0.73
CA ARG A 112 6.79 34.13 -1.52
C ARG A 112 6.23 34.73 -2.82
N THR A 113 6.35 34.01 -3.93
CA THR A 113 5.79 34.45 -5.21
C THR A 113 4.27 34.33 -5.19
N LYS A 114 3.57 35.23 -5.89
CA LYS A 114 2.10 35.25 -5.95
C LYS A 114 1.50 33.92 -6.44
N LYS A 115 2.26 33.17 -7.25
CA LYS A 115 1.92 31.88 -7.84
C LYS A 115 1.94 30.71 -6.84
N GLU A 116 2.69 30.83 -5.74
CA GLU A 116 2.69 29.82 -4.66
C GLU A 116 1.49 30.00 -3.73
N ALA A 117 1.17 31.24 -3.36
CA ALA A 117 -0.02 31.54 -2.56
C ALA A 117 -1.32 31.09 -3.26
N GLN A 118 -1.46 31.43 -4.55
CA GLN A 118 -2.62 31.04 -5.37
C GLN A 118 -2.77 29.50 -5.57
N ASN A 119 -1.79 28.68 -5.18
CA ASN A 119 -1.90 27.22 -5.18
C ASN A 119 -2.39 26.64 -3.84
N GLU A 120 -2.35 27.41 -2.74
CA GLU A 120 -2.86 27.02 -1.41
C GLU A 120 -4.35 27.33 -1.23
N ASP A 121 -4.91 28.19 -2.09
CA ASP A 121 -6.34 28.54 -2.10
C ASP A 121 -7.21 27.45 -2.76
N GLU A 122 -6.63 26.55 -3.57
CA GLU A 122 -7.32 25.40 -4.18
C GLU A 122 -7.37 24.16 -3.25
N ILE A 123 -7.79 24.34 -2.00
CA ILE A 123 -8.06 23.24 -1.05
C ILE A 123 -9.57 23.01 -0.98
N PHE A 124 -9.99 21.78 -1.31
CA PHE A 124 -11.39 21.41 -1.48
C PHE A 124 -11.79 20.31 -0.49
N PRO A 125 -13.04 20.35 0.02
CA PRO A 125 -13.62 21.40 0.89
C PRO A 125 -12.63 22.22 1.75
N PRO A 126 -13.10 23.31 2.40
CA PRO A 126 -12.30 24.04 3.38
C PRO A 126 -11.74 23.10 4.45
N ARG A 127 -10.48 23.34 4.85
CA ARG A 127 -9.79 22.54 5.87
C ARG A 127 -10.67 22.45 7.12
N PRO A 128 -10.99 21.24 7.63
CA PRO A 128 -11.57 21.08 8.95
C PRO A 128 -10.73 21.83 9.98
N SER A 129 -11.40 22.47 10.95
CA SER A 129 -10.73 23.14 12.06
C SER A 129 -9.74 22.16 12.73
N PRO A 130 -8.52 22.60 13.12
CA PRO A 130 -7.63 21.83 13.98
C PRO A 130 -8.24 21.46 15.34
N LEU A 131 -9.40 22.04 15.66
CA LEU A 131 -10.28 21.67 16.76
C LEU A 131 -11.69 21.52 16.19
N GLN A 132 -12.06 20.34 15.71
CA GLN A 132 -13.47 19.98 15.55
C GLN A 132 -13.98 19.36 16.86
N PRO A 133 -15.14 19.78 17.39
CA PRO A 133 -15.84 18.96 18.35
C PRO A 133 -16.32 17.68 17.65
N LEU A 134 -16.23 16.56 18.34
CA LEU A 134 -16.97 15.34 17.99
C LEU A 134 -18.47 15.63 17.93
N SER A 135 -19.22 14.74 17.30
CA SER A 135 -20.70 14.82 17.24
C SER A 135 -21.40 14.82 18.62
N ASN A 136 -20.71 14.42 19.69
CA ASN A 136 -21.19 14.51 21.08
C ASN A 136 -20.81 15.83 21.80
N GLY A 137 -20.13 16.76 21.11
CA GLY A 137 -19.72 18.06 21.63
C GLY A 137 -18.37 18.12 22.37
N THR A 138 -17.68 16.99 22.56
CA THR A 138 -16.34 16.98 23.20
C THR A 138 -15.22 17.16 22.18
N TYR A 139 -14.02 17.54 22.64
CA TYR A 139 -12.82 17.61 21.82
C TYR A 139 -11.82 16.55 22.32
N HIS A 140 -11.15 15.84 21.40
CA HIS A 140 -9.93 15.13 21.79
C HIS A 140 -8.76 16.11 21.85
N SER A 141 -7.95 16.02 22.91
CA SER A 141 -6.72 16.82 23.05
C SER A 141 -5.55 16.15 22.32
N HIS A 142 -5.65 16.02 21.00
CA HIS A 142 -4.59 15.46 20.16
C HIS A 142 -3.72 16.56 19.53
N LYS A 143 -2.45 16.22 19.28
CA LYS A 143 -1.45 17.11 18.67
C LYS A 143 -1.50 17.13 17.14
N ASP A 144 -2.48 16.46 16.54
CA ASP A 144 -2.62 16.36 15.09
C ASP A 144 -3.32 17.58 14.47
N ARG A 145 -3.22 17.72 13.16
CA ARG A 145 -3.72 18.89 12.40
C ARG A 145 -5.26 19.05 12.40
N ARG A 146 -6.02 18.09 12.95
CA ARG A 146 -7.49 18.13 13.11
C ARG A 146 -7.97 17.96 14.56
N GLY A 147 -7.08 17.69 15.52
CA GLY A 147 -7.44 17.43 16.91
C GLY A 147 -8.30 16.16 17.09
N SER A 148 -8.09 15.16 16.24
CA SER A 148 -9.00 14.03 16.04
C SER A 148 -8.39 12.66 16.40
N GLY A 149 -7.07 12.56 16.49
CA GLY A 149 -6.36 11.28 16.69
C GLY A 149 -6.27 10.41 15.44
N LEU A 150 -7.20 10.53 14.49
CA LEU A 150 -7.18 9.78 13.23
C LEU A 150 -6.40 10.51 12.13
N PHE A 151 -5.55 9.78 11.42
CA PHE A 151 -4.73 10.29 10.33
C PHE A 151 -5.26 9.78 8.99
N ILE A 152 -6.32 10.41 8.49
CA ILE A 152 -7.01 9.97 7.26
C ILE A 152 -6.43 10.68 6.03
N GLY A 153 -6.16 9.91 4.98
CA GLY A 153 -5.58 10.35 3.70
C GLY A 153 -6.10 9.55 2.51
N ALA A 154 -5.36 9.61 1.40
CA ALA A 154 -5.60 8.78 0.21
C ALA A 154 -4.28 8.37 -0.47
N HIS A 155 -4.33 7.36 -1.33
CA HIS A 155 -3.24 7.07 -2.27
C HIS A 155 -3.27 8.09 -3.42
N ILE A 156 -2.43 9.09 -3.30
CA ILE A 156 -2.37 10.26 -4.19
C ILE A 156 -1.30 10.13 -5.28
N SER A 157 -1.34 11.06 -6.24
CA SER A 157 -0.39 11.12 -7.34
C SER A 157 0.90 11.87 -6.99
N SER A 158 2.04 11.22 -7.23
CA SER A 158 3.40 11.77 -7.28
C SER A 158 3.83 12.19 -8.71
N ALA A 159 2.87 12.27 -9.66
CA ALA A 159 3.17 12.63 -11.04
C ALA A 159 3.72 14.06 -11.16
N GLY A 160 4.81 14.22 -11.93
CA GLY A 160 5.54 15.48 -12.06
C GLY A 160 6.55 15.76 -10.95
N GLY A 161 6.70 14.84 -9.98
CA GLY A 161 7.67 14.93 -8.88
C GLY A 161 7.06 14.46 -7.56
N VAL A 162 7.82 13.71 -6.76
CA VAL A 162 7.39 13.18 -5.46
C VAL A 162 7.06 14.29 -4.46
N GLU A 163 7.74 15.45 -4.56
CA GLU A 163 7.49 16.66 -3.78
C GLU A 163 6.08 17.24 -3.92
N ASN A 164 5.36 16.88 -5.00
CA ASN A 164 3.96 17.26 -5.20
C ASN A 164 3.00 16.44 -4.32
N ALA A 165 3.41 15.26 -3.84
CA ALA A 165 2.52 14.38 -3.08
C ALA A 165 2.05 15.01 -1.76
N PRO A 166 2.91 15.52 -0.85
CA PRO A 166 2.45 16.22 0.36
C PRO A 166 1.45 17.37 0.10
N ILE A 167 1.60 18.08 -1.03
CA ILE A 167 0.69 19.17 -1.44
C ILE A 167 -0.64 18.62 -1.96
N ASN A 168 -0.62 17.51 -2.71
CA ASN A 168 -1.84 16.82 -3.15
C ASN A 168 -2.61 16.19 -1.98
N ALA A 169 -1.91 15.70 -0.94
CA ALA A 169 -2.52 15.25 0.32
C ALA A 169 -3.20 16.41 1.05
N LEU A 170 -2.57 17.59 1.08
CA LEU A 170 -3.14 18.79 1.70
C LEU A 170 -4.39 19.29 0.95
N ARG A 171 -4.40 19.21 -0.38
CA ARG A 171 -5.53 19.60 -1.25
C ARG A 171 -6.81 18.81 -1.00
N ILE A 172 -6.69 17.54 -0.60
CA ILE A 172 -7.84 16.70 -0.17
C ILE A 172 -8.13 16.81 1.35
N GLY A 173 -7.49 17.74 2.04
CA GLY A 173 -7.58 17.90 3.50
C GLY A 173 -6.86 16.81 4.32
N GLY A 174 -6.30 15.78 3.67
CA GLY A 174 -5.72 14.59 4.28
C GLY A 174 -4.56 14.89 5.23
N ASN A 175 -4.50 14.21 6.38
CA ASN A 175 -3.41 14.28 7.38
C ASN A 175 -2.53 13.01 7.43
N ALA A 176 -2.88 11.98 6.65
CA ALA A 176 -1.94 10.97 6.13
C ALA A 176 -1.90 11.03 4.59
N PHE A 177 -1.02 10.25 3.96
CA PHE A 177 -1.15 9.85 2.55
C PHE A 177 -0.33 8.60 2.18
N SER A 178 -0.68 8.00 1.04
CA SER A 178 0.16 7.04 0.32
C SER A 178 0.50 7.60 -1.07
N CYS A 179 1.60 7.13 -1.66
CA CYS A 179 2.00 7.41 -3.03
C CYS A 179 3.00 6.34 -3.52
N PHE A 180 3.18 6.19 -4.82
CA PHE A 180 4.35 5.45 -5.33
C PHE A 180 5.59 6.36 -5.39
N VAL A 181 6.74 5.86 -4.93
CA VAL A 181 8.06 6.53 -5.05
C VAL A 181 8.76 6.26 -6.40
N ARG A 182 8.13 5.44 -7.25
CA ARG A 182 8.55 5.05 -8.61
C ARG A 182 7.33 4.78 -9.52
N PRO A 183 7.47 4.59 -10.84
CA PRO A 183 6.35 4.20 -11.69
C PRO A 183 5.84 2.78 -11.37
N LYS A 184 4.56 2.69 -10.95
CA LYS A 184 3.93 1.47 -10.37
C LYS A 184 3.83 0.22 -11.25
N MET A 185 4.18 0.30 -12.53
CA MET A 185 4.16 -0.79 -13.52
C MET A 185 5.44 -0.82 -14.36
N GLN A 186 6.59 -0.39 -13.82
CA GLN A 186 7.87 -0.41 -14.52
C GLN A 186 8.98 -1.00 -13.65
N TRP A 187 9.96 -1.66 -14.28
CA TRP A 187 11.12 -2.27 -13.61
C TRP A 187 12.25 -1.27 -13.34
N ALA A 188 12.44 -0.29 -14.22
CA ALA A 188 13.36 0.82 -14.02
C ALA A 188 12.62 2.08 -13.54
N SER A 189 13.33 2.96 -12.84
CA SER A 189 12.82 4.26 -12.39
C SER A 189 13.97 5.25 -12.31
N ASN A 190 13.78 6.46 -12.82
CA ASN A 190 14.80 7.52 -12.72
C ASN A 190 15.13 7.81 -11.25
N PRO A 191 16.39 8.15 -10.90
CA PRO A 191 16.74 8.61 -9.55
C PRO A 191 15.89 9.81 -9.13
N ILE A 192 15.56 9.91 -7.84
CA ILE A 192 14.88 11.10 -7.29
C ILE A 192 15.94 12.21 -7.17
N PRO A 193 15.76 13.39 -7.82
CA PRO A 193 16.69 14.51 -7.66
C PRO A 193 16.71 14.96 -6.20
N GLU A 194 17.89 15.31 -5.65
CA GLU A 194 17.96 15.65 -4.23
C GLU A 194 17.14 16.91 -3.89
N SER A 195 17.03 17.87 -4.80
CA SER A 195 16.11 19.02 -4.65
C SER A 195 14.63 18.62 -4.52
N SER A 196 14.21 17.54 -5.18
CA SER A 196 12.88 16.95 -5.04
C SER A 196 12.73 16.21 -3.71
N ALA A 197 13.78 15.53 -3.24
CA ALA A 197 13.80 14.88 -1.93
C ALA A 197 13.80 15.90 -0.77
N GLU A 198 14.57 16.99 -0.87
CA GLU A 198 14.57 18.14 0.05
C GLU A 198 13.21 18.83 0.09
N SER A 199 12.61 19.09 -1.07
CA SER A 199 11.27 19.69 -1.18
C SER A 199 10.20 18.78 -0.56
N PHE A 200 10.27 17.47 -0.79
CA PHE A 200 9.41 16.48 -0.11
C PHE A 200 9.59 16.51 1.41
N LYS A 201 10.83 16.42 1.91
CA LYS A 201 11.18 16.50 3.35
C LYS A 201 10.62 17.78 3.98
N HIS A 202 10.74 18.91 3.27
CA HIS A 202 10.19 20.19 3.73
C HIS A 202 8.67 20.13 3.87
N HIS A 203 7.94 19.71 2.84
CA HIS A 203 6.48 19.68 2.88
C HIS A 203 5.91 18.67 3.89
N VAL A 204 6.52 17.49 4.08
CA VAL A 204 6.02 16.52 5.08
C VAL A 204 6.15 17.04 6.51
N VAL A 205 7.23 17.79 6.82
CA VAL A 205 7.40 18.46 8.12
C VAL A 205 6.48 19.68 8.23
N GLN A 206 6.43 20.54 7.22
CA GLN A 206 5.63 21.78 7.21
C GLN A 206 4.13 21.53 7.40
N HIS A 207 3.62 20.39 6.92
CA HIS A 207 2.17 20.08 6.94
C HIS A 207 1.77 19.00 7.95
N GLY A 208 2.72 18.54 8.79
CA GLY A 208 2.46 17.62 9.91
C GLY A 208 2.29 16.15 9.53
N TYR A 209 2.81 15.72 8.38
CA TYR A 209 2.80 14.32 7.94
C TYR A 209 3.91 13.47 8.57
N MET A 210 4.93 14.11 9.15
CA MET A 210 6.04 13.47 9.86
C MET A 210 6.27 14.15 11.22
N PRO A 211 6.70 13.42 12.26
CA PRO A 211 7.08 14.03 13.53
C PRO A 211 8.29 14.96 13.36
N LEU A 212 8.33 16.04 14.14
CA LEU A 212 9.56 16.81 14.30
C LEU A 212 10.59 15.97 15.05
N VAL A 213 11.73 15.69 14.42
CA VAL A 213 12.78 14.77 14.91
C VAL A 213 13.26 15.11 16.33
N SER A 214 13.16 16.37 16.75
CA SER A 214 13.44 16.84 18.12
C SER A 214 12.52 16.27 19.21
N GLY A 215 11.44 15.56 18.85
CA GLY A 215 10.50 14.95 19.78
C GLY A 215 10.80 13.49 20.15
N ILE A 216 11.68 12.80 19.40
CA ILE A 216 11.94 11.36 19.61
C ILE A 216 12.81 11.19 20.86
N LYS A 217 12.19 10.75 21.96
CA LYS A 217 12.90 10.47 23.22
C LYS A 217 13.76 9.22 23.07
N LYS A 218 15.09 9.36 23.20
CA LYS A 218 16.03 8.24 23.41
C LYS A 218 15.99 7.68 24.84
N GLU A 219 14.82 7.66 25.48
CA GLU A 219 14.61 7.06 26.80
C GLU A 219 14.34 5.56 26.60
N ALA A 220 15.33 4.71 26.92
CA ALA A 220 15.31 3.28 26.62
C ALA A 220 14.36 2.44 27.51
N THR A 221 13.28 3.04 28.00
CA THR A 221 12.35 2.45 28.98
C THR A 221 10.95 2.17 28.44
N ASP A 222 10.63 2.64 27.22
CA ASP A 222 9.36 2.35 26.54
C ASP A 222 9.64 1.51 25.29
N THR A 223 9.45 0.19 25.39
CA THR A 223 9.92 -0.80 24.40
C THR A 223 8.97 -1.00 23.22
N SER A 224 7.98 -0.13 23.06
CA SER A 224 7.10 -0.09 21.89
C SER A 224 7.23 1.30 21.23
N PRO A 225 7.74 1.41 19.99
CA PRO A 225 7.68 2.65 19.25
C PRO A 225 6.23 3.15 19.18
N SER A 226 6.01 4.44 19.45
CA SER A 226 4.67 5.01 19.31
C SER A 226 4.37 5.18 17.82
N SER A 227 3.10 5.05 17.42
CA SER A 227 2.70 5.22 16.01
C SER A 227 3.10 6.60 15.45
N ASN A 228 3.19 7.62 16.31
CA ASN A 228 3.71 8.96 15.98
C ASN A 228 5.17 8.96 15.48
N ASP A 229 6.02 8.03 15.91
CA ASP A 229 7.47 8.04 15.64
C ASP A 229 7.82 7.70 14.19
N TYR A 230 6.90 7.02 13.48
CA TYR A 230 7.05 6.69 12.06
C TYR A 230 6.41 7.73 11.13
N GLY A 231 5.49 8.56 11.64
CA GLY A 231 4.69 9.48 10.84
C GLY A 231 3.66 8.79 9.94
N TYR A 232 3.02 9.60 9.08
CA TYR A 232 1.73 9.28 8.44
C TYR A 232 1.84 9.20 6.90
N VAL A 233 3.01 8.80 6.40
CA VAL A 233 3.25 8.54 4.98
C VAL A 233 3.61 7.08 4.79
N VAL A 234 2.81 6.38 3.98
CA VAL A 234 2.94 4.93 3.75
C VAL A 234 2.97 4.67 2.24
N PRO A 235 4.12 4.79 1.55
CA PRO A 235 4.21 4.52 0.13
C PRO A 235 3.86 3.07 -0.19
N HIS A 236 3.20 2.87 -1.32
CA HIS A 236 2.93 1.54 -1.86
C HIS A 236 4.07 1.13 -2.81
N GLY A 237 4.56 -0.11 -2.66
CA GLY A 237 5.57 -0.70 -3.55
C GLY A 237 5.04 -0.97 -4.96
N CYS A 238 5.96 -1.12 -5.93
CA CYS A 238 5.61 -1.42 -7.31
C CYS A 238 4.80 -2.73 -7.46
N TYR A 239 3.66 -2.71 -8.16
CA TYR A 239 2.78 -3.88 -8.33
C TYR A 239 3.42 -5.05 -9.11
N LEU A 240 4.61 -4.87 -9.68
CA LEU A 240 5.38 -5.93 -10.33
C LEU A 240 6.17 -6.79 -9.33
N VAL A 241 6.31 -6.36 -8.07
CA VAL A 241 7.04 -7.10 -7.03
C VAL A 241 6.25 -8.35 -6.64
N ASN A 242 6.88 -9.51 -6.77
CA ASN A 242 6.37 -10.77 -6.23
C ASN A 242 7.53 -11.55 -5.56
N LEU A 243 7.72 -11.35 -4.25
CA LEU A 243 8.76 -12.04 -3.48
C LEU A 243 8.43 -13.52 -3.24
N ALA A 244 7.17 -13.94 -3.45
CA ALA A 244 6.69 -15.31 -3.37
C ALA A 244 6.71 -16.07 -4.72
N ASN A 245 7.25 -15.48 -5.79
CA ASN A 245 7.25 -16.08 -7.12
C ASN A 245 8.03 -17.42 -7.11
N PRO A 246 7.55 -18.52 -7.70
CA PRO A 246 8.29 -19.78 -7.73
C PRO A 246 9.62 -19.69 -8.52
N ASP A 247 9.69 -18.80 -9.51
CA ASP A 247 10.87 -18.55 -10.34
C ASP A 247 11.86 -17.61 -9.64
N GLU A 248 13.08 -18.09 -9.40
CA GLU A 248 14.14 -17.36 -8.67
C GLU A 248 14.62 -16.10 -9.39
N ALA A 249 14.76 -16.12 -10.71
CA ALA A 249 15.16 -14.93 -11.47
C ALA A 249 14.06 -13.86 -11.44
N LYS A 250 12.78 -14.27 -11.43
CA LYS A 250 11.64 -13.35 -11.23
C LYS A 250 11.55 -12.83 -9.79
N ARG A 251 11.91 -13.62 -8.77
CA ARG A 251 12.04 -13.13 -7.38
C ARG A 251 13.16 -12.13 -7.23
N GLU A 252 14.35 -12.41 -7.77
CA GLU A 252 15.50 -11.53 -7.63
C GLU A 252 15.24 -10.18 -8.31
N LYS A 253 14.63 -10.18 -9.50
CA LYS A 253 14.16 -8.95 -10.15
C LYS A 253 13.07 -8.21 -9.36
N SER A 254 12.22 -8.95 -8.64
CA SER A 254 11.26 -8.35 -7.70
C SER A 254 11.98 -7.73 -6.50
N PHE A 255 13.04 -8.36 -6.00
CA PHE A 255 13.87 -7.86 -4.92
C PHE A 255 14.67 -6.61 -5.33
N GLU A 256 15.22 -6.55 -6.55
CA GLU A 256 15.84 -5.35 -7.13
C GLU A 256 14.89 -4.14 -7.13
N ALA A 257 13.61 -4.35 -7.49
CA ALA A 257 12.61 -3.29 -7.44
C ALA A 257 12.21 -2.91 -6.00
N PHE A 258 12.09 -3.91 -5.11
CA PHE A 258 11.75 -3.73 -3.70
C PHE A 258 12.84 -2.98 -2.92
N ILE A 259 14.13 -3.26 -3.17
CA ILE A 259 15.22 -2.55 -2.49
C ILE A 259 15.38 -1.11 -2.99
N ASP A 260 15.15 -0.84 -4.28
CA ASP A 260 15.08 0.52 -4.84
C ASP A 260 13.91 1.33 -4.24
N ASP A 261 12.73 0.71 -4.09
CA ASP A 261 11.58 1.33 -3.39
C ASP A 261 11.91 1.71 -1.94
N LEU A 262 12.57 0.81 -1.19
CA LEU A 262 12.96 1.06 0.20
C LEU A 262 14.06 2.14 0.31
N GLN A 263 15.08 2.10 -0.55
CA GLN A 263 16.15 3.10 -0.56
C GLN A 263 15.64 4.50 -0.93
N ARG A 264 14.62 4.59 -1.80
CA ARG A 264 13.89 5.85 -2.05
C ARG A 264 13.13 6.33 -0.82
N CYS A 265 12.51 5.42 -0.06
CA CYS A 265 11.88 5.78 1.21
C CYS A 265 12.91 6.33 2.22
N GLU A 266 14.11 5.75 2.29
CA GLU A 266 15.21 6.28 3.11
C GLU A 266 15.67 7.67 2.63
N GLN A 267 15.90 7.84 1.31
CA GLN A 267 16.26 9.14 0.72
C GLN A 267 15.22 10.23 1.04
N LEU A 268 13.93 9.88 1.06
CA LEU A 268 12.82 10.78 1.37
C LEU A 268 12.57 10.98 2.88
N GLY A 269 13.26 10.24 3.75
CA GLY A 269 13.07 10.29 5.21
C GLY A 269 11.82 9.56 5.71
N ILE A 270 11.19 8.75 4.88
CA ILE A 270 9.98 7.97 5.18
C ILE A 270 10.35 6.77 6.09
N ARG A 271 9.39 6.29 6.89
CA ARG A 271 9.61 5.19 7.86
C ARG A 271 8.69 3.98 7.69
N LEU A 272 7.54 4.12 7.03
CA LEU A 272 6.65 3.01 6.71
C LEU A 272 6.68 2.76 5.20
N PHE A 273 6.68 1.50 4.78
CA PHE A 273 6.57 1.13 3.36
C PHE A 273 5.68 -0.11 3.22
N ASN A 274 4.66 -0.04 2.37
CA ASN A 274 3.67 -1.11 2.19
C ASN A 274 3.90 -1.90 0.90
N PHE A 275 3.71 -3.22 0.95
CA PHE A 275 3.71 -4.07 -0.24
C PHE A 275 2.82 -5.31 -0.11
N HIS A 276 2.36 -5.80 -1.25
CA HIS A 276 1.72 -7.11 -1.37
C HIS A 276 2.79 -8.22 -1.28
N PRO A 277 2.63 -9.25 -0.42
CA PRO A 277 3.66 -10.30 -0.23
C PRO A 277 3.95 -11.11 -1.51
N GLY A 278 2.93 -11.35 -2.33
CA GLY A 278 3.06 -11.98 -3.65
C GLY A 278 2.13 -13.17 -3.90
N SER A 279 2.45 -13.94 -4.93
CA SER A 279 1.72 -15.13 -5.38
C SER A 279 2.68 -16.26 -5.76
N MET A 280 2.30 -17.48 -5.39
CA MET A 280 2.96 -18.73 -5.78
C MET A 280 2.80 -19.07 -7.27
N THR A 281 2.10 -18.24 -8.06
CA THR A 281 1.93 -18.40 -9.51
C THR A 281 2.43 -17.17 -10.29
N ALA A 282 2.89 -17.40 -11.52
CA ALA A 282 3.37 -16.36 -12.41
C ALA A 282 2.25 -15.51 -13.07
N ALA A 283 0.98 -15.93 -12.95
CA ALA A 283 -0.18 -15.35 -13.65
C ALA A 283 -0.75 -14.07 -13.01
N SER A 284 -0.21 -13.59 -11.89
CA SER A 284 -0.79 -12.49 -11.11
C SER A 284 -0.86 -11.13 -11.83
N ALA A 285 -0.19 -10.98 -12.98
CA ALA A 285 -0.21 -9.77 -13.81
C ALA A 285 -1.07 -9.87 -15.09
N SER A 286 -1.41 -11.09 -15.55
CA SER A 286 -2.17 -11.32 -16.79
C SER A 286 -3.68 -11.42 -16.56
N GLY A 287 -4.10 -11.88 -15.38
CA GLY A 287 -5.51 -12.16 -15.07
C GLY A 287 -6.04 -13.44 -15.73
N GLU A 288 -5.14 -14.29 -16.22
CA GLU A 288 -5.43 -15.66 -16.61
C GLU A 288 -5.84 -16.48 -15.37
N ASP A 289 -6.73 -17.47 -15.53
CA ASP A 289 -7.03 -18.39 -14.44
C ASP A 289 -5.73 -19.13 -14.04
N PRO A 290 -5.32 -19.08 -12.76
CA PRO A 290 -4.07 -19.69 -12.33
C PRO A 290 -4.13 -21.22 -12.49
N PRO A 291 -2.99 -21.88 -12.75
CA PRO A 291 -2.96 -23.31 -13.00
C PRO A 291 -3.55 -24.12 -11.83
N ASP A 292 -3.99 -25.34 -12.13
CA ASP A 292 -4.29 -26.32 -11.09
C ASP A 292 -3.04 -26.54 -10.23
N VAL A 293 -3.20 -26.41 -8.92
CA VAL A 293 -2.14 -26.50 -7.90
C VAL A 293 -2.26 -27.78 -7.06
N GLY A 294 -3.11 -28.71 -7.49
CA GLY A 294 -3.23 -30.04 -6.87
C GLY A 294 -3.90 -30.03 -5.49
N PRO A 295 -3.66 -31.08 -4.68
CA PRO A 295 -4.30 -31.24 -3.38
C PRO A 295 -4.07 -30.07 -2.42
N LEU A 296 -5.13 -29.64 -1.73
CA LEU A 296 -5.09 -28.51 -0.78
C LEU A 296 -4.05 -28.69 0.35
N THR A 297 -3.61 -29.91 0.64
CA THR A 297 -2.49 -30.22 1.55
C THR A 297 -1.13 -29.76 0.99
N GLU A 298 -0.90 -29.96 -0.30
CA GLU A 298 0.34 -29.55 -0.98
C GLU A 298 0.37 -28.02 -1.15
N VAL A 299 -0.77 -27.42 -1.53
CA VAL A 299 -0.94 -25.96 -1.56
C VAL A 299 -0.57 -25.33 -0.22
N ARG A 300 -0.98 -25.92 0.91
CA ARG A 300 -0.65 -25.41 2.26
C ARG A 300 0.83 -25.53 2.61
N ALA A 301 1.50 -26.60 2.20
CA ALA A 301 2.94 -26.75 2.41
C ALA A 301 3.71 -25.71 1.59
N ALA A 302 3.42 -25.60 0.29
CA ALA A 302 3.99 -24.59 -0.60
C ALA A 302 3.74 -23.15 -0.08
N LYS A 303 2.56 -22.89 0.50
CA LYS A 303 2.23 -21.58 1.10
C LYS A 303 3.07 -21.25 2.32
N ALA A 304 3.41 -22.24 3.15
CA ALA A 304 4.31 -22.06 4.29
C ALA A 304 5.74 -21.77 3.83
N ASP A 305 6.25 -22.52 2.85
CA ASP A 305 7.57 -22.31 2.25
C ASP A 305 7.66 -20.93 1.57
N ALA A 306 6.61 -20.53 0.84
CA ALA A 306 6.53 -19.21 0.22
C ALA A 306 6.45 -18.07 1.26
N CYS A 307 5.79 -18.26 2.42
CA CYS A 307 5.83 -17.30 3.52
C CYS A 307 7.25 -17.18 4.13
N ALA A 308 7.95 -18.30 4.32
CA ALA A 308 9.33 -18.29 4.79
C ALA A 308 10.28 -17.61 3.78
N LEU A 309 10.01 -17.78 2.47
CA LEU A 309 10.74 -17.15 1.38
C LEU A 309 10.54 -15.62 1.36
N VAL A 310 9.30 -15.12 1.49
CA VAL A 310 9.06 -13.67 1.63
C VAL A 310 9.77 -13.11 2.86
N ALA A 311 9.71 -13.82 4.00
CA ALA A 311 10.42 -13.41 5.21
C ALA A 311 11.94 -13.35 5.03
N SER A 312 12.54 -14.27 4.26
CA SER A 312 13.99 -14.25 3.97
C SER A 312 14.40 -13.07 3.10
N TYR A 313 13.58 -12.68 2.12
CA TYR A 313 13.81 -11.44 1.35
C TYR A 313 13.60 -10.17 2.20
N ILE A 314 12.66 -10.15 3.14
CA ILE A 314 12.53 -9.05 4.11
C ILE A 314 13.80 -8.95 4.98
N ASN A 315 14.31 -10.07 5.50
CA ASN A 315 15.57 -10.11 6.25
C ASN A 315 16.76 -9.59 5.43
N ARG A 316 16.83 -9.95 4.14
CA ARG A 316 17.85 -9.44 3.22
C ARG A 316 17.69 -7.93 2.95
N ALA A 317 16.47 -7.42 2.85
CA ALA A 317 16.21 -5.98 2.73
C ALA A 317 16.59 -5.21 4.01
N HIS A 318 16.31 -5.77 5.20
CA HIS A 318 16.74 -5.20 6.49
C HIS A 318 18.26 -5.12 6.61
N ALA A 319 19.01 -6.06 6.03
CA ALA A 319 20.47 -6.01 5.98
C ALA A 319 21.04 -4.97 4.98
N LEU A 320 20.20 -4.42 4.09
CA LEU A 320 20.58 -3.49 3.01
C LEU A 320 19.94 -2.09 3.16
N THR A 321 19.23 -1.83 4.28
CA THR A 321 18.54 -0.58 4.59
C THR A 321 18.57 -0.31 6.09
N SER A 322 18.41 0.94 6.54
CA SER A 322 18.61 1.30 7.96
C SER A 322 17.34 1.62 8.77
N SER A 323 16.31 2.19 8.14
CA SER A 323 15.30 2.99 8.86
C SER A 323 13.84 2.73 8.48
N VAL A 324 13.57 1.94 7.44
CA VAL A 324 12.20 1.61 7.01
C VAL A 324 11.66 0.39 7.74
N VAL A 325 10.42 0.49 8.22
CA VAL A 325 9.55 -0.60 8.66
C VAL A 325 8.75 -1.10 7.45
N ILE A 326 8.87 -2.39 7.15
CA ILE A 326 8.21 -3.04 6.02
C ILE A 326 6.84 -3.54 6.48
N LEU A 327 5.78 -3.10 5.81
CA LEU A 327 4.40 -3.48 6.08
C LEU A 327 3.94 -4.51 5.04
N ILE A 328 3.60 -5.70 5.51
CA ILE A 328 3.00 -6.74 4.68
C ILE A 328 1.49 -6.51 4.64
N GLU A 329 0.91 -6.33 3.46
CA GLU A 329 -0.54 -6.17 3.33
C GLU A 329 -1.28 -7.51 3.34
N ASN A 330 -2.49 -7.55 3.90
CA ASN A 330 -3.43 -8.64 3.65
C ASN A 330 -4.02 -8.52 2.24
N MET A 331 -4.32 -9.65 1.61
CA MET A 331 -4.76 -9.71 0.21
C MET A 331 -6.17 -10.27 0.09
N ALA A 332 -6.89 -9.91 -0.98
CA ALA A 332 -8.19 -10.51 -1.31
C ALA A 332 -8.12 -12.05 -1.50
N GLY A 333 -6.95 -12.60 -1.79
CA GLY A 333 -6.74 -14.00 -2.13
C GLY A 333 -7.18 -14.36 -3.54
N SER A 334 -7.02 -15.63 -3.91
CA SER A 334 -7.43 -16.20 -5.19
C SER A 334 -8.27 -17.47 -4.97
N LYS A 335 -8.98 -17.93 -6.01
CA LYS A 335 -9.83 -19.14 -5.94
C LYS A 335 -9.05 -20.41 -5.53
N ASN A 336 -7.77 -20.51 -5.89
CA ASN A 336 -6.89 -21.64 -5.58
C ASN A 336 -5.85 -21.32 -4.47
N ASP A 337 -6.10 -20.28 -3.67
CA ASP A 337 -5.28 -19.82 -2.52
C ASP A 337 -3.77 -19.63 -2.79
N THR A 338 -3.43 -19.31 -4.04
CA THR A 338 -2.05 -19.06 -4.50
C THR A 338 -1.46 -17.71 -4.08
N ILE A 339 -2.32 -16.75 -3.70
CA ILE A 339 -1.90 -15.43 -3.21
C ILE A 339 -1.65 -15.50 -1.70
N LEU A 340 -0.48 -15.03 -1.26
CA LEU A 340 -0.13 -14.95 0.17
C LEU A 340 -0.83 -13.76 0.84
N GLY A 341 -1.03 -13.83 2.16
CA GLY A 341 -1.71 -12.76 2.91
C GLY A 341 -3.23 -12.80 2.79
N SER A 342 -3.80 -13.80 2.11
CA SER A 342 -5.26 -14.05 2.08
C SER A 342 -5.80 -14.52 3.42
N SER A 343 -4.92 -15.07 4.27
CA SER A 343 -5.20 -15.43 5.65
C SER A 343 -4.30 -14.64 6.60
N LEU A 344 -4.86 -14.19 7.73
CA LEU A 344 -4.09 -13.61 8.84
C LEU A 344 -2.96 -14.55 9.31
N ARG A 345 -3.10 -15.87 9.11
CA ARG A 345 -2.04 -16.85 9.43
C ARG A 345 -0.83 -16.74 8.49
N ASP A 346 -1.03 -16.34 7.24
CA ASP A 346 0.07 -16.12 6.28
C ASP A 346 0.92 -14.92 6.77
N LEU A 347 0.25 -13.84 7.19
CA LEU A 347 0.90 -12.64 7.75
C LEU A 347 1.68 -12.98 9.02
N ALA A 348 1.08 -13.75 9.92
CA ALA A 348 1.73 -14.24 11.13
C ALA A 348 2.95 -15.13 10.82
N ALA A 349 2.86 -16.01 9.82
CA ALA A 349 3.98 -16.85 9.38
C ALA A 349 5.14 -16.02 8.81
N MET A 350 4.84 -15.07 7.92
CA MET A 350 5.85 -14.15 7.36
C MET A 350 6.51 -13.29 8.45
N ILE A 351 5.72 -12.66 9.32
CA ILE A 351 6.24 -11.89 10.47
C ILE A 351 7.05 -12.78 11.42
N SER A 352 6.67 -14.04 11.62
CA SER A 352 7.43 -14.98 12.45
C SER A 352 8.82 -15.27 11.88
N GLY A 353 8.96 -15.40 10.56
CA GLY A 353 10.25 -15.62 9.89
C GLY A 353 11.19 -14.41 9.82
N VAL A 354 10.70 -13.19 10.04
CA VAL A 354 11.53 -11.97 10.01
C VAL A 354 12.35 -11.82 11.30
N THR A 355 13.64 -11.50 11.20
CA THR A 355 14.56 -11.38 12.34
C THR A 355 14.32 -10.09 13.12
N ASP A 356 14.31 -8.93 12.46
CA ASP A 356 14.05 -7.65 13.11
C ASP A 356 12.55 -7.36 13.21
N LYS A 357 11.97 -7.76 14.36
CA LYS A 357 10.56 -7.49 14.69
C LYS A 357 10.22 -6.00 14.84
N SER A 358 11.21 -5.12 15.01
CA SER A 358 10.98 -3.67 15.12
C SER A 358 10.79 -2.99 13.76
N ARG A 359 11.23 -3.66 12.69
CA ARG A 359 11.21 -3.18 11.30
C ARG A 359 10.26 -3.97 10.38
N VAL A 360 9.30 -4.69 10.95
CA VAL A 360 8.19 -5.32 10.20
C VAL A 360 6.84 -5.07 10.89
N GLY A 361 5.78 -5.00 10.10
CA GLY A 361 4.39 -4.93 10.57
C GLY A 361 3.40 -5.33 9.47
N VAL A 362 2.13 -5.00 9.66
CA VAL A 362 1.10 -5.16 8.61
C VAL A 362 0.40 -3.84 8.28
N CYS A 363 -0.01 -3.73 7.02
CA CYS A 363 -1.13 -2.86 6.62
C CYS A 363 -2.39 -3.73 6.54
N ILE A 364 -3.53 -3.19 6.97
CA ILE A 364 -4.82 -3.87 6.83
C ILE A 364 -5.68 -3.15 5.79
N ASP A 365 -5.92 -3.78 4.65
CA ASP A 365 -6.91 -3.34 3.67
C ASP A 365 -8.28 -3.98 3.92
N THR A 366 -9.30 -3.13 4.02
CA THR A 366 -10.67 -3.54 4.34
C THR A 366 -11.38 -4.28 3.20
N CYS A 367 -11.12 -3.90 1.94
CA CYS A 367 -11.68 -4.60 0.77
C CYS A 367 -11.05 -5.98 0.60
N HIS A 368 -9.73 -6.09 0.77
CA HIS A 368 -8.97 -7.34 0.78
C HIS A 368 -9.43 -8.25 1.91
N ALA A 369 -9.63 -7.73 3.13
CA ALA A 369 -10.12 -8.53 4.26
C ALA A 369 -11.54 -9.08 3.96
N PHE A 370 -12.43 -8.22 3.47
CA PHE A 370 -13.80 -8.59 3.11
C PHE A 370 -13.86 -9.57 1.92
N ALA A 371 -13.08 -9.34 0.88
CA ALA A 371 -12.95 -10.23 -0.27
C ALA A 371 -12.32 -11.58 0.12
N ALA A 372 -11.41 -11.61 1.11
CA ALA A 372 -10.86 -12.83 1.67
C ALA A 372 -11.88 -13.63 2.50
N GLY A 373 -12.90 -12.97 3.07
CA GLY A 373 -14.00 -13.59 3.82
C GLY A 373 -14.10 -13.17 5.29
N TYR A 374 -13.35 -12.16 5.72
CA TYR A 374 -13.52 -11.55 7.03
C TYR A 374 -14.65 -10.51 6.98
N ASP A 375 -15.72 -10.70 7.76
CA ASP A 375 -16.79 -9.71 7.83
C ASP A 375 -16.44 -8.57 8.80
N LEU A 376 -16.71 -7.35 8.36
CA LEU A 376 -16.52 -6.10 9.09
C LEU A 376 -17.73 -5.14 8.92
N THR A 377 -18.86 -5.61 8.38
CA THR A 377 -20.05 -4.78 8.10
C THR A 377 -20.80 -4.27 9.33
N SER A 378 -20.61 -4.89 10.50
CA SER A 378 -21.31 -4.57 11.76
C SER A 378 -20.33 -4.47 12.94
N PRO A 379 -20.68 -3.83 14.07
CA PRO A 379 -19.77 -3.73 15.21
C PRO A 379 -19.44 -5.11 15.79
N THR A 380 -20.37 -6.06 15.70
CA THR A 380 -20.21 -7.45 16.16
C THR A 380 -19.20 -8.20 15.29
N SER A 381 -19.36 -8.17 13.96
CA SER A 381 -18.43 -8.87 13.06
C SER A 381 -17.06 -8.17 13.00
N TYR A 382 -17.03 -6.84 13.04
CA TYR A 382 -15.81 -6.06 13.18
C TYR A 382 -15.05 -6.37 14.49
N THR A 383 -15.76 -6.53 15.61
CA THR A 383 -15.15 -6.97 16.88
C THR A 383 -14.57 -8.37 16.74
N ALA A 384 -15.28 -9.31 16.10
CA ALA A 384 -14.77 -10.66 15.84
C ALA A 384 -13.52 -10.65 14.93
N PHE A 385 -13.52 -9.87 13.86
CA PHE A 385 -12.36 -9.71 12.96
C PHE A 385 -11.15 -9.13 13.69
N THR A 386 -11.32 -8.05 14.44
CA THR A 386 -10.21 -7.40 15.17
C THR A 386 -9.72 -8.24 16.36
N SER A 387 -10.58 -9.03 17.01
CA SER A 387 -10.15 -10.07 17.95
C SER A 387 -9.34 -11.18 17.27
N LEU A 388 -9.67 -11.55 16.04
CA LEU A 388 -8.92 -12.56 15.29
C LEU A 388 -7.56 -12.04 14.81
N ILE A 389 -7.44 -10.76 14.45
CA ILE A 389 -6.14 -10.10 14.22
C ILE A 389 -5.27 -10.24 15.47
N ASP A 390 -5.78 -9.87 16.63
CA ASP A 390 -5.02 -9.89 17.88
C ASP A 390 -4.59 -11.31 18.29
N GLN A 391 -5.47 -12.30 18.12
CA GLN A 391 -5.17 -13.71 18.39
C GLN A 391 -4.19 -14.36 17.39
N THR A 392 -4.06 -13.81 16.17
CA THR A 392 -3.30 -14.46 15.07
C THR A 392 -1.97 -13.76 14.80
N VAL A 393 -1.98 -12.44 14.67
CA VAL A 393 -0.82 -11.60 14.33
C VAL A 393 -0.40 -10.71 15.50
N GLY A 394 -1.34 -10.40 16.41
CA GLY A 394 -1.18 -9.43 17.49
C GLY A 394 -1.39 -8.01 16.99
N TRP A 395 -2.30 -7.27 17.63
CA TRP A 395 -2.65 -5.89 17.28
C TRP A 395 -1.40 -4.98 17.21
N GLN A 396 -0.42 -5.20 18.10
CA GLN A 396 0.84 -4.44 18.14
C GLN A 396 1.71 -4.54 16.88
N THR A 397 1.37 -5.36 15.89
CA THR A 397 2.05 -5.44 14.58
C THR A 397 1.44 -4.53 13.50
N VAL A 398 0.21 -4.04 13.70
CA VAL A 398 -0.50 -3.24 12.69
C VAL A 398 0.03 -1.80 12.68
N ARG A 399 0.26 -1.23 11.50
CA ARG A 399 0.91 0.09 11.32
C ARG A 399 0.25 1.00 10.29
N ALA A 400 -0.66 0.49 9.47
CA ALA A 400 -1.43 1.25 8.49
C ALA A 400 -2.77 0.56 8.20
N PHE A 401 -3.73 1.31 7.68
CA PHE A 401 -4.92 0.77 7.02
C PHE A 401 -5.07 1.32 5.63
N HIS A 402 -5.59 0.50 4.73
CA HIS A 402 -6.22 0.95 3.51
C HIS A 402 -7.75 0.87 3.69
N LEU A 403 -8.43 2.01 3.54
CA LEU A 403 -9.87 2.16 3.72
C LEU A 403 -10.57 2.10 2.37
N ASN A 404 -10.97 0.88 2.00
CA ASN A 404 -11.57 0.58 0.71
C ASN A 404 -12.88 -0.21 0.89
N ASP A 405 -13.98 0.30 0.33
CA ASP A 405 -15.24 -0.45 0.29
C ASP A 405 -15.15 -1.53 -0.80
N SER A 406 -15.88 -2.64 -0.67
CA SER A 406 -15.79 -3.75 -1.63
C SER A 406 -16.87 -3.65 -2.70
N LYS A 407 -16.49 -3.67 -3.99
CA LYS A 407 -17.45 -3.70 -5.10
C LYS A 407 -18.18 -5.05 -5.24
N PHE A 408 -17.78 -6.09 -4.50
CA PHE A 408 -18.38 -7.43 -4.55
C PHE A 408 -18.66 -7.99 -3.14
N PRO A 409 -19.55 -8.99 -3.01
CA PRO A 409 -19.90 -9.59 -1.72
C PRO A 409 -18.73 -10.19 -0.93
N LEU A 410 -18.99 -10.48 0.35
CA LEU A 410 -18.08 -11.14 1.28
C LEU A 410 -17.49 -12.43 0.67
N GLY A 411 -16.18 -12.65 0.86
CA GLY A 411 -15.50 -13.88 0.43
C GLY A 411 -15.30 -14.03 -1.08
N CYS A 412 -15.58 -13.00 -1.89
CA CYS A 412 -15.54 -13.07 -3.36
C CYS A 412 -14.16 -13.33 -3.99
N LYS A 413 -13.05 -13.25 -3.24
CA LYS A 413 -11.65 -13.37 -3.72
C LYS A 413 -11.31 -12.42 -4.87
N ARG A 414 -11.74 -11.15 -4.77
CA ARG A 414 -11.51 -10.11 -5.78
C ARG A 414 -11.12 -8.79 -5.13
N ASP A 415 -9.88 -8.36 -5.34
CA ASP A 415 -9.51 -6.93 -5.30
C ASP A 415 -10.34 -6.20 -6.36
N ARG A 416 -11.36 -5.45 -5.91
CA ARG A 416 -12.08 -4.42 -6.66
C ARG A 416 -12.72 -3.42 -5.70
N HIS A 417 -12.02 -2.32 -5.45
CA HIS A 417 -12.48 -1.25 -4.56
C HIS A 417 -13.73 -0.52 -5.10
N ALA A 418 -14.55 -0.03 -4.17
CA ALA A 418 -15.63 0.92 -4.35
C ALA A 418 -15.37 2.17 -3.48
N ASN A 419 -16.11 3.25 -3.73
CA ASN A 419 -16.07 4.44 -2.87
C ASN A 419 -16.73 4.14 -1.51
N ILE A 420 -16.31 4.85 -0.45
CA ILE A 420 -16.79 4.66 0.92
C ILE A 420 -18.32 4.70 0.97
N GLY A 421 -18.94 3.65 1.53
CA GLY A 421 -20.39 3.58 1.65
C GLY A 421 -21.13 3.29 0.34
N ARG A 422 -20.42 2.84 -0.71
CA ARG A 422 -20.96 2.52 -2.04
C ARG A 422 -20.61 1.09 -2.50
N GLY A 423 -20.13 0.26 -1.58
CA GLY A 423 -19.90 -1.17 -1.78
C GLY A 423 -20.61 -2.03 -0.73
N HIS A 424 -20.14 -3.26 -0.55
CA HIS A 424 -20.72 -4.28 0.32
C HIS A 424 -20.22 -4.25 1.77
N ILE A 425 -19.21 -3.43 2.11
CA ILE A 425 -18.81 -3.18 3.50
C ILE A 425 -19.71 -2.09 4.08
N GLY A 426 -19.97 -1.04 3.27
CA GLY A 426 -20.89 0.04 3.61
C GLY A 426 -20.43 0.92 4.77
N LEU A 427 -21.24 1.93 5.10
CA LEU A 427 -20.95 2.88 6.18
C LEU A 427 -20.77 2.22 7.56
N GLY A 428 -21.35 1.04 7.77
CA GLY A 428 -21.25 0.31 9.04
C GLY A 428 -19.83 -0.14 9.39
N GLY A 429 -19.08 -0.68 8.42
CA GLY A 429 -17.68 -1.04 8.66
C GLY A 429 -16.80 0.18 8.91
N PHE A 430 -16.99 1.25 8.15
CA PHE A 430 -16.22 2.49 8.34
C PHE A 430 -16.56 3.22 9.64
N TRP A 431 -17.83 3.21 10.08
CA TRP A 431 -18.21 3.69 11.42
C TRP A 431 -17.49 2.90 12.51
N SER A 432 -17.41 1.57 12.36
CA SER A 432 -16.76 0.71 13.35
C SER A 432 -15.25 0.96 13.44
N ILE A 433 -14.62 1.29 12.31
CA ILE A 433 -13.20 1.66 12.24
C ILE A 433 -12.93 3.04 12.85
N VAL A 434 -13.66 4.10 12.46
CA VAL A 434 -13.33 5.46 12.93
C VAL A 434 -13.76 5.75 14.38
N ASN A 435 -14.45 4.82 15.04
CA ASN A 435 -14.84 4.89 16.45
C ASN A 435 -14.06 3.92 17.36
N ASP A 436 -13.00 3.30 16.85
CA ASP A 436 -12.13 2.40 17.61
C ASP A 436 -10.78 3.06 17.90
N ASP A 437 -10.53 3.37 19.18
CA ASP A 437 -9.35 4.09 19.67
C ASP A 437 -8.01 3.44 19.27
N ARG A 438 -8.00 2.15 18.89
CA ARG A 438 -6.79 1.45 18.45
C ARG A 438 -6.09 2.18 17.31
N TRP A 439 -6.82 2.67 16.31
CA TRP A 439 -6.22 3.28 15.12
C TRP A 439 -5.82 4.75 15.32
N SER A 440 -5.90 5.27 16.55
CA SER A 440 -5.36 6.58 16.90
C SER A 440 -3.84 6.63 16.68
N GLY A 441 -3.37 7.64 15.96
CA GLY A 441 -1.97 7.74 15.52
C GLY A 441 -1.59 6.86 14.32
N ILE A 442 -2.49 6.03 13.76
CA ILE A 442 -2.19 5.21 12.58
C ILE A 442 -2.67 5.90 11.29
N PRO A 443 -1.86 5.87 10.20
CA PRO A 443 -2.30 6.33 8.88
C PRO A 443 -3.40 5.43 8.28
N LEU A 444 -4.52 6.05 7.91
CA LEU A 444 -5.68 5.42 7.27
C LEU A 444 -5.85 5.98 5.86
N ILE A 445 -5.66 5.15 4.83
CA ILE A 445 -5.46 5.59 3.44
C ILE A 445 -6.62 5.13 2.54
N LEU A 446 -7.35 6.05 1.92
CA LEU A 446 -8.29 5.72 0.85
C LEU A 446 -7.54 5.29 -0.43
N GLU A 447 -7.78 4.10 -0.95
CA GLU A 447 -7.43 3.73 -2.34
C GLU A 447 -8.67 3.56 -3.24
N THR A 448 -9.78 4.16 -2.79
CA THR A 448 -11.07 4.11 -3.46
C THR A 448 -10.94 4.68 -4.88
N PRO A 449 -11.69 4.16 -5.87
CA PRO A 449 -11.50 4.49 -7.28
C PRO A 449 -11.75 5.98 -7.61
N ALA A 450 -12.45 6.71 -6.73
CA ALA A 450 -12.98 8.04 -6.97
C ALA A 450 -13.83 8.07 -8.25
N LEU A 451 -13.29 8.57 -9.36
CA LEU A 451 -13.93 8.56 -10.69
C LEU A 451 -13.71 7.27 -11.48
N GLY A 452 -12.74 6.44 -11.08
CA GLY A 452 -12.28 5.27 -11.83
C GLY A 452 -11.99 5.59 -13.30
N ASN A 453 -12.59 4.80 -14.21
CA ASN A 453 -12.47 5.00 -15.65
C ASN A 453 -13.13 6.30 -16.16
N ALA A 454 -14.03 6.92 -15.40
CA ALA A 454 -14.68 8.17 -15.76
C ALA A 454 -13.77 9.39 -15.61
N SER A 455 -12.59 9.25 -14.96
CA SER A 455 -11.53 10.26 -15.00
C SER A 455 -11.13 10.67 -16.43
N ALA A 456 -11.22 9.75 -17.40
CA ALA A 456 -11.00 10.00 -18.82
C ALA A 456 -12.08 10.87 -19.50
N ALA A 457 -13.12 11.30 -18.77
CA ALA A 457 -14.01 12.37 -19.21
C ALA A 457 -13.29 13.73 -19.28
N TYR A 458 -12.25 13.95 -18.48
CA TYR A 458 -11.62 15.25 -18.30
C TYR A 458 -10.19 15.31 -18.87
N PRO A 459 -9.67 16.51 -19.21
CA PRO A 459 -8.23 16.75 -19.30
C PRO A 459 -7.52 16.35 -17.99
N ALA A 460 -6.31 15.81 -18.07
CA ALA A 460 -5.66 15.15 -16.93
C ALA A 460 -5.65 15.96 -15.62
N LYS A 461 -5.33 17.26 -15.67
CA LYS A 461 -5.32 18.16 -14.49
C LYS A 461 -6.70 18.33 -13.86
N GLU A 462 -7.73 18.45 -14.67
CA GLU A 462 -9.12 18.61 -14.24
C GLU A 462 -9.67 17.29 -13.68
N GLY A 463 -9.32 16.16 -14.31
CA GLY A 463 -9.60 14.82 -13.79
C GLY A 463 -8.96 14.59 -12.42
N THR A 464 -7.70 15.00 -12.23
CA THR A 464 -7.05 14.98 -10.89
C THR A 464 -7.80 15.85 -9.88
N LYS A 465 -8.22 17.06 -10.25
CA LYS A 465 -8.99 17.95 -9.37
C LYS A 465 -10.34 17.34 -8.96
N LYS A 466 -11.08 16.75 -9.91
CA LYS A 466 -12.35 16.05 -9.65
C LYS A 466 -12.17 14.76 -8.83
N MET A 467 -11.06 14.03 -8.99
CA MET A 467 -10.70 12.91 -8.09
C MET A 467 -10.37 13.40 -6.67
N HIS A 468 -9.63 14.50 -6.53
CA HIS A 468 -9.30 15.11 -5.24
C HIS A 468 -10.56 15.57 -4.49
N GLU A 469 -11.51 16.17 -5.19
CA GLU A 469 -12.82 16.55 -4.66
C GLU A 469 -13.57 15.33 -4.09
N VAL A 470 -13.67 14.24 -4.86
CA VAL A 470 -14.33 12.98 -4.45
C VAL A 470 -13.63 12.29 -3.28
N TRP A 471 -12.30 12.24 -3.23
CA TRP A 471 -11.58 11.72 -2.05
C TRP A 471 -11.79 12.61 -0.83
N SER A 472 -11.76 13.93 -0.97
CA SER A 472 -11.94 14.83 0.17
C SER A 472 -13.34 14.76 0.77
N TYR A 473 -14.40 14.66 -0.05
CA TYR A 473 -15.75 14.41 0.45
C TYR A 473 -15.86 13.05 1.18
N GLN A 474 -15.19 11.99 0.71
CA GLN A 474 -15.10 10.73 1.46
C GLN A 474 -14.34 10.88 2.79
N ILE A 475 -13.26 11.67 2.82
CA ILE A 475 -12.55 12.02 4.07
C ILE A 475 -13.50 12.75 5.03
N GLN A 476 -14.27 13.75 4.57
CA GLN A 476 -15.25 14.44 5.43
C GLN A 476 -16.33 13.48 5.95
N ALA A 477 -16.79 12.54 5.12
CA ALA A 477 -17.75 11.52 5.54
C ALA A 477 -17.21 10.64 6.67
N LEU A 478 -15.94 10.19 6.57
CA LEU A 478 -15.29 9.42 7.63
C LEU A 478 -15.19 10.19 8.95
N TYR A 479 -14.83 11.48 8.94
CA TYR A 479 -14.86 12.29 10.16
C TYR A 479 -16.28 12.53 10.69
N ALA A 480 -17.28 12.64 9.81
CA ALA A 480 -18.68 12.80 10.20
C ALA A 480 -19.32 11.54 10.84
N LEU A 481 -18.66 10.38 10.79
CA LEU A 481 -19.04 9.17 11.53
C LEU A 481 -18.46 9.11 12.95
N MET A 482 -17.51 10.00 13.31
CA MET A 482 -16.86 9.97 14.62
C MET A 482 -17.78 10.45 15.75
N GLY A 483 -17.84 9.67 16.83
CA GLY A 483 -18.66 9.90 18.02
C GLY A 483 -20.17 9.68 17.83
N THR A 484 -20.65 9.41 16.62
CA THR A 484 -22.10 9.22 16.37
C THR A 484 -22.55 7.84 16.85
N ARG A 485 -23.85 7.63 17.05
CA ARG A 485 -24.34 6.28 17.34
C ARG A 485 -24.44 5.44 16.05
N TRP A 486 -24.50 4.13 16.22
CA TRP A 486 -24.76 3.21 15.11
C TRP A 486 -26.04 3.60 14.35
N GLY A 487 -25.93 3.78 13.03
CA GLY A 487 -27.03 4.21 12.16
C GLY A 487 -27.31 5.72 12.13
N GLU A 488 -26.73 6.52 13.03
CA GLU A 488 -26.82 7.99 13.00
C GLU A 488 -25.76 8.56 12.03
N TRP A 489 -25.92 8.28 10.73
CA TRP A 489 -24.91 8.55 9.69
C TRP A 489 -25.22 9.72 8.75
N LYS A 490 -26.36 10.40 8.93
CA LYS A 490 -26.89 11.43 8.02
C LYS A 490 -25.85 12.45 7.51
N VAL A 491 -24.99 12.97 8.38
CA VAL A 491 -23.97 13.97 8.00
C VAL A 491 -22.89 13.37 7.10
N ALA A 492 -22.51 12.10 7.32
CA ALA A 492 -21.61 11.37 6.44
C ALA A 492 -22.27 11.08 5.07
N GLU A 493 -23.55 10.72 5.07
CA GLU A 493 -24.33 10.53 3.84
C GLU A 493 -24.45 11.82 3.02
N GLU A 494 -24.67 12.97 3.67
CA GLU A 494 -24.68 14.30 3.03
C GLU A 494 -23.32 14.69 2.40
N TRP A 495 -22.20 14.20 2.95
CA TRP A 495 -20.88 14.34 2.33
C TRP A 495 -20.67 13.38 1.16
N LEU A 496 -21.00 12.10 1.31
CA LEU A 496 -20.89 11.11 0.23
C LEU A 496 -21.78 11.47 -0.96
N ARG A 497 -22.99 12.03 -0.73
CA ARG A 497 -23.88 12.51 -1.80
C ARG A 497 -23.20 13.55 -2.71
N LYS A 498 -22.29 14.38 -2.19
CA LYS A 498 -21.48 15.32 -2.98
C LYS A 498 -20.36 14.62 -3.77
N ALA A 499 -19.84 13.51 -3.24
CA ALA A 499 -18.92 12.65 -3.98
C ALA A 499 -19.66 11.97 -5.15
N ASP A 500 -20.87 11.46 -4.91
CA ASP A 500 -21.71 10.84 -5.93
C ASP A 500 -22.04 11.82 -7.06
N GLU A 501 -22.45 13.07 -6.76
CA GLU A 501 -22.72 14.12 -7.76
C GLU A 501 -21.55 14.32 -8.74
N VAL A 502 -20.32 14.29 -8.23
CA VAL A 502 -19.09 14.46 -9.04
C VAL A 502 -18.74 13.20 -9.84
N VAL A 503 -19.02 12.01 -9.31
CA VAL A 503 -18.85 10.73 -10.02
C VAL A 503 -19.89 10.59 -11.13
N GLU A 504 -21.17 10.88 -10.86
CA GLU A 504 -22.25 10.83 -11.84
C GLU A 504 -22.05 11.82 -12.98
N GLU A 505 -21.55 13.03 -12.71
CA GLU A 505 -21.17 14.00 -13.74
C GLU A 505 -20.06 13.41 -14.64
N ALA A 506 -19.01 12.84 -14.04
CA ALA A 506 -17.91 12.23 -14.77
C ALA A 506 -18.37 11.04 -15.63
N GLU A 507 -19.20 10.15 -15.07
CA GLU A 507 -19.72 8.97 -15.78
C GLU A 507 -20.64 9.38 -16.94
N ARG A 508 -21.50 10.39 -16.75
CA ARG A 508 -22.36 10.96 -17.79
C ARG A 508 -21.55 11.56 -18.94
N LEU A 509 -20.51 12.33 -18.64
CA LEU A 509 -19.60 12.91 -19.63
C LEU A 509 -18.77 11.83 -20.36
N HIS A 510 -18.31 10.80 -19.64
CA HIS A 510 -17.59 9.67 -20.21
C HIS A 510 -18.48 8.83 -21.14
N ALA A 511 -19.74 8.57 -20.75
CA ALA A 511 -20.73 7.88 -21.56
C ALA A 511 -21.06 8.66 -22.84
N ALA A 512 -21.32 9.98 -22.74
CA ALA A 512 -21.54 10.84 -23.89
C ALA A 512 -20.36 10.83 -24.88
N LYS A 513 -19.11 10.91 -24.36
CA LYS A 513 -17.89 10.82 -25.18
C LYS A 513 -17.69 9.45 -25.84
N LYS A 514 -18.18 8.35 -25.24
CA LYS A 514 -18.22 7.03 -25.87
C LYS A 514 -19.31 6.94 -26.95
N GLY A 515 -20.52 7.43 -26.67
CA GLY A 515 -21.63 7.46 -27.63
C GLY A 515 -21.29 8.21 -28.92
N ALA A 516 -20.71 9.42 -28.79
CA ALA A 516 -20.27 10.22 -29.93
C ALA A 516 -19.21 9.49 -30.79
N LYS A 517 -18.24 8.81 -30.15
CA LYS A 517 -17.22 8.00 -30.85
C LYS A 517 -17.77 6.70 -31.46
N GLY A 518 -18.92 6.22 -30.99
CA GLY A 518 -19.68 5.14 -31.62
C GLY A 518 -20.36 5.64 -32.89
N ALA A 519 -21.15 6.71 -32.80
CA ALA A 519 -21.87 7.30 -33.93
C ALA A 519 -20.95 7.79 -35.07
N SER A 520 -19.71 8.21 -34.77
CA SER A 520 -18.75 8.62 -35.79
C SER A 520 -18.15 7.47 -36.62
N LYS A 521 -18.37 6.20 -36.24
CA LYS A 521 -17.92 5.04 -37.03
C LYS A 521 -18.99 4.62 -38.05
N LYS A 522 -18.94 5.22 -39.25
CA LYS A 522 -19.67 4.67 -40.41
C LYS A 522 -19.29 3.19 -40.62
N PRO A 523 -20.25 2.31 -40.98
CA PRO A 523 -19.93 0.92 -41.31
C PRO A 523 -19.08 0.87 -42.57
N THR A 524 -17.84 0.39 -42.45
CA THR A 524 -17.00 0.07 -43.62
C THR A 524 -17.58 -1.15 -44.32
N ALA A 525 -18.20 -0.94 -45.47
CA ALA A 525 -18.80 -2.01 -46.25
C ALA A 525 -17.73 -3.05 -46.67
N LYS A 526 -17.77 -4.24 -46.07
CA LYS A 526 -16.99 -5.39 -46.55
C LYS A 526 -17.60 -5.85 -47.86
N ALA A 527 -16.91 -5.58 -48.97
CA ALA A 527 -17.29 -6.14 -50.27
C ALA A 527 -17.24 -7.68 -50.21
N LYS A 528 -18.40 -8.34 -50.36
CA LYS A 528 -18.46 -9.79 -50.59
C LYS A 528 -17.87 -10.08 -51.96
N LYS A 529 -16.61 -10.53 -52.02
CA LYS A 529 -16.06 -11.11 -53.24
C LYS A 529 -16.65 -12.51 -53.41
N LYS A 530 -17.64 -12.64 -54.30
CA LYS A 530 -18.24 -13.93 -54.68
C LYS A 530 -17.11 -14.82 -55.24
N LYS A 531 -17.03 -16.06 -54.78
CA LYS A 531 -16.32 -17.14 -55.47
C LYS A 531 -17.31 -18.28 -55.60
N GLU A 532 -17.70 -18.54 -56.83
CA GLU A 532 -18.34 -19.80 -57.20
C GLU A 532 -17.24 -20.86 -57.34
N ASP A 533 -17.54 -22.06 -56.88
CA ASP A 533 -17.16 -23.37 -57.41
C ASP A 533 -18.23 -24.35 -56.89
N SER A 534 -18.41 -25.48 -57.57
CA SER A 534 -19.66 -26.26 -57.60
C SER A 534 -19.54 -27.65 -56.97
N GLU A 535 -20.71 -28.30 -56.81
CA GLU A 535 -20.93 -29.74 -56.57
C GLU A 535 -20.33 -30.34 -55.25
N GLU A 536 -20.91 -31.37 -54.62
CA GLU A 536 -22.19 -32.09 -54.78
C GLU A 536 -22.52 -32.77 -53.42
N GLY A 537 -23.75 -33.28 -53.22
CA GLY A 537 -24.02 -34.29 -52.17
C GLY A 537 -25.12 -33.97 -51.13
N GLU A 538 -26.33 -34.41 -51.47
CA GLU A 538 -27.32 -35.11 -50.61
C GLU A 538 -28.05 -34.42 -49.42
N ASP A 539 -29.37 -34.67 -49.45
CA ASP A 539 -30.43 -34.52 -48.43
C ASP A 539 -30.05 -35.09 -47.03
N ASP A 540 -30.79 -34.85 -45.92
CA ASP A 540 -32.25 -34.99 -45.79
C ASP A 540 -32.85 -34.33 -44.53
N SER A 541 -34.17 -34.12 -44.57
CA SER A 541 -35.13 -33.93 -43.46
C SER A 541 -35.06 -32.66 -42.58
N GLU A 542 -36.09 -31.82 -42.71
CA GLU A 542 -36.62 -31.00 -41.61
C GLU A 542 -37.47 -31.88 -40.66
N LEU A 543 -37.59 -31.55 -39.36
CA LEU A 543 -38.83 -31.74 -38.60
C LEU A 543 -38.86 -30.98 -37.24
N SER A 544 -39.90 -30.15 -37.10
CA SER A 544 -40.57 -29.59 -35.89
C SER A 544 -39.95 -29.65 -34.48
N ASP A 545 -39.89 -28.46 -33.86
CA ASP A 545 -40.49 -28.08 -32.56
C ASP A 545 -40.52 -29.04 -31.35
N GLY A 546 -40.01 -28.52 -30.21
CA GLY A 546 -40.85 -28.31 -29.02
C GLY A 546 -40.78 -29.31 -27.85
N GLU A 547 -39.90 -29.05 -26.88
CA GLU A 547 -40.24 -28.64 -25.49
C GLU A 547 -39.03 -28.01 -24.77
#